data_AF-A0A0M3AJY0-F1
#
_entry.id   AF-A0A0M3AJY0-F1
#
_cell.length_a   1.000
_cell.length_b   1.000
_cell.length_c   1.000
_cell.angle_alpha   90.00
_cell.angle_beta   90.00
_cell.angle_gamma   90.00
#
_symmetry.space_group_name_H-M   'P 1'
#
loop_
_entity.id
_entity.type
_entity.pdbx_description
1 polymer ?
#
loop_
_entity_poly.entity_id
_entity_poly.type
_entity_poly.pdbx_seq_one_letter_code
_entity_poly.pdbx_strand_id
1 'polypeptide(L)'
;MAAPIRLREDLSSVEVRAFARNSKDAGQVRRLLAIARILDGGSRSEAAGIAGVTLQIIRDWVVRYNEGGVAGLATRKAPGPRTILHDGHRHALAKVIETGPIAAVHGVVRWRIIDLVQWLWDEFEVSISKQALGHELRTMGYRKLTARPHHRGQQPDDIAVFKKSSAPVWRKSARPSPKGRA
;
A
#
# COMPACT_ATOMS: atom_id res chain seq x y z
N MET A 1 35.60 21.79 7.76
CA MET A 1 34.22 21.38 8.17
C MET A 1 33.23 22.36 7.56
N ALA A 2 32.16 21.88 6.92
CA ALA A 2 31.12 22.76 6.38
C ALA A 2 30.32 23.40 7.54
N ALA A 3 29.91 24.66 7.37
CA ALA A 3 29.12 25.36 8.38
C ALA A 3 27.80 24.61 8.68
N PRO A 4 27.35 24.60 9.95
CA PRO A 4 26.09 23.96 10.31
C PRO A 4 24.92 24.67 9.64
N ILE A 5 23.94 23.90 9.15
CA ILE A 5 22.70 24.42 8.56
C ILE A 5 22.01 25.32 9.60
N ARG A 6 21.76 26.59 9.24
CA ARG A 6 21.07 27.54 10.12
C ARG A 6 19.68 27.03 10.42
N LEU A 7 19.27 27.15 11.68
CA LEU A 7 17.93 26.81 12.13
C LEU A 7 17.01 28.01 11.86
N ARG A 8 15.79 27.76 11.39
CA ARG A 8 14.74 28.78 11.29
C ARG A 8 14.31 29.20 12.70
N GLU A 9 14.11 30.49 12.91
CA GLU A 9 13.83 31.09 14.24
C GLU A 9 12.44 31.76 14.27
N ASP A 10 11.49 31.27 13.48
CA ASP A 10 10.11 31.78 13.45
C ASP A 10 9.31 31.46 14.72
N LEU A 11 9.71 30.41 15.45
CA LEU A 11 9.16 30.05 16.74
C LEU A 11 10.27 30.09 17.79
N SER A 12 9.93 30.61 18.97
CA SER A 12 10.77 30.57 20.15
C SER A 12 10.88 29.14 20.70
N SER A 13 11.92 28.91 21.50
CA SER A 13 12.10 27.63 22.19
C SER A 13 10.93 27.29 23.13
N VAL A 14 10.26 28.30 23.70
CA VAL A 14 9.08 28.16 24.56
C VAL A 14 7.88 27.65 23.77
N GLU A 15 7.63 28.21 22.59
CA GLU A 15 6.56 27.77 21.70
C GLU A 15 6.80 26.34 21.21
N VAL A 16 8.03 26.01 20.79
CA VAL A 16 8.40 24.64 20.39
C VAL A 16 8.18 23.63 21.53
N ARG A 17 8.49 24.00 22.78
CA ARG A 17 8.18 23.18 23.97
C ARG A 17 6.69 23.05 24.24
N ALA A 18 5.89 24.08 23.96
CA ALA A 18 4.43 23.99 24.06
C ALA A 18 3.87 22.98 23.06
N PHE A 19 4.36 22.99 21.82
CA PHE A 19 4.01 21.96 20.82
C PHE A 19 4.44 20.55 21.26
N ALA A 20 5.62 20.41 21.86
CA ALA A 20 6.09 19.13 22.38
C ALA A 20 5.15 18.60 23.48
N ARG A 21 4.73 19.44 24.44
CA ARG A 21 3.80 19.05 25.51
C ARG A 21 2.43 18.59 24.98
N ASN A 22 1.98 19.15 23.87
CA ASN A 22 0.69 18.82 23.25
C ASN A 22 0.76 17.65 22.25
N SER A 23 1.96 17.17 21.90
CA SER A 23 2.11 16.08 20.94
C SER A 23 1.90 14.71 21.59
N LYS A 24 1.17 13.83 20.89
CA LYS A 24 0.98 12.42 21.26
C LYS A 24 2.03 11.50 20.64
N ASP A 25 2.87 12.02 19.74
CA ASP A 25 3.95 11.27 19.07
C ASP A 25 5.25 11.45 19.84
N ALA A 26 5.65 10.44 20.61
CA ALA A 26 6.89 10.46 21.38
C ALA A 26 8.14 10.73 20.52
N GLY A 27 8.13 10.31 19.26
CA GLY A 27 9.19 10.63 18.30
C GLY A 27 9.22 12.11 17.96
N GLN A 28 8.06 12.74 17.75
CA GLN A 28 7.95 14.18 17.51
C GLN A 28 8.35 14.99 18.75
N VAL A 29 7.92 14.58 19.95
CA VAL A 29 8.30 15.22 21.22
C VAL A 29 9.82 15.31 21.36
N ARG A 30 10.51 14.18 21.18
CA ARG A 30 11.98 14.12 21.26
C ARG A 30 12.65 15.07 20.27
N ARG A 31 12.16 15.10 19.04
CA ARG A 31 12.68 15.99 17.98
C ARG A 31 12.48 17.46 18.33
N LEU A 32 11.29 17.82 18.82
CA LEU A 32 10.97 19.20 19.22
C LEU A 32 11.82 19.66 20.40
N LEU A 33 12.07 18.81 21.40
CA LEU A 33 12.95 19.15 22.52
C LEU A 33 14.41 19.37 22.09
N ALA A 34 14.89 18.60 21.11
CA ALA A 34 16.22 18.83 20.54
C ALA A 34 16.30 20.16 19.79
N ILE A 35 15.27 20.53 19.01
CA ILE A 35 15.20 21.84 18.35
C ILE A 35 15.11 22.98 19.37
N ALA A 36 14.30 22.84 20.41
CA ALA A 36 14.21 23.83 21.48
C ALA A 36 15.56 24.07 22.17
N ARG A 37 16.36 23.01 22.39
CA ARG A 37 17.73 23.16 22.95
C ARG A 37 18.62 24.02 22.05
N ILE A 38 18.53 23.87 20.73
CA ILE A 38 19.31 24.66 19.76
C ILE A 38 18.82 26.11 19.74
N LEU A 39 17.51 26.34 19.81
CA LEU A 39 16.93 27.69 19.90
C LEU A 39 17.34 28.43 21.19
N ASP A 40 17.57 27.71 22.30
CA ASP A 40 18.16 28.28 23.52
C ASP A 40 19.68 28.55 23.40
N GLY A 41 20.24 28.57 22.20
CA GLY A 41 21.68 28.74 21.96
C GLY A 41 22.53 27.51 22.31
N GLY A 42 21.90 26.35 22.53
CA GLY A 42 22.61 25.10 22.78
C GLY A 42 23.40 24.59 21.59
N SER A 43 24.47 23.86 21.88
CA SER A 43 25.22 23.17 20.84
C SER A 43 24.39 22.01 20.26
N ARG A 44 24.65 21.69 18.99
CA ARG A 44 24.04 20.53 18.32
C ARG A 44 24.47 19.21 18.99
N SER A 45 25.61 19.18 19.65
CA SER A 45 26.09 18.04 20.44
C SER A 45 25.25 17.81 21.69
N GLU A 46 24.90 18.88 22.42
CA GLU A 46 23.99 18.77 23.57
C GLU A 46 22.59 18.35 23.13
N ALA A 47 22.08 18.91 22.03
CA ALA A 47 20.80 18.50 21.46
C ALA A 47 20.79 17.01 21.07
N ALA A 48 21.88 16.53 20.46
CA ALA A 48 22.09 15.12 20.15
C ALA A 48 22.11 14.24 21.41
N GLY A 49 22.80 14.69 22.47
CA GLY A 49 22.86 14.00 23.76
C GLY A 49 21.49 13.89 24.43
N ILE A 50 20.71 14.98 24.47
CA ILE A 50 19.34 14.99 25.02
C ILE A 50 18.43 14.02 24.25
N ALA A 51 18.57 13.97 22.93
CA ALA A 51 17.75 13.11 22.08
C ALA A 51 18.27 11.67 21.93
N GLY A 52 19.48 11.36 22.41
CA GLY A 52 20.10 10.04 22.23
C GLY A 52 20.33 9.67 20.77
N VAL A 53 20.74 10.62 19.94
CA VAL A 53 20.95 10.43 18.49
C VAL A 53 22.30 11.00 18.04
N THR A 54 22.68 10.76 16.78
CA THR A 54 23.92 11.30 16.20
C THR A 54 23.74 12.75 15.72
N LEU A 55 24.84 13.47 15.52
CA LEU A 55 24.83 14.82 14.93
C LEU A 55 24.20 14.87 13.54
N GLN A 56 24.34 13.80 12.75
CA GLN A 56 23.72 13.70 11.43
C GLN A 56 22.19 13.69 11.54
N ILE A 57 21.64 12.96 12.52
CA ILE A 57 20.19 12.93 12.75
C ILE A 57 19.68 14.30 13.20
N ILE A 58 20.42 15.01 14.05
CA ILE A 58 20.09 16.40 14.41
C ILE A 58 20.09 17.30 13.17
N ARG A 59 21.10 17.18 12.30
CA ARG A 59 21.16 17.93 11.03
C ARG A 59 19.91 17.66 10.18
N ASP A 60 19.51 16.40 10.03
CA ASP A 60 18.33 16.03 9.25
C ASP A 60 17.03 16.58 9.87
N TRP A 61 16.94 16.63 11.20
CA TRP A 61 15.79 17.25 11.89
C TRP A 61 15.76 18.77 11.69
N VAL A 62 16.91 19.45 11.71
CA VAL A 62 16.99 20.89 11.40
C VAL A 62 16.51 21.16 9.98
N VAL A 63 16.93 20.36 9.00
CA VAL A 63 16.44 20.48 7.60
C VAL A 63 14.92 20.34 7.54
N ARG A 64 14.37 19.29 8.14
CA ARG A 64 12.91 19.04 8.16
C ARG A 64 12.12 20.12 8.89
N TYR A 65 12.67 20.66 9.97
CA TYR A 65 12.06 21.77 10.71
C TYR A 65 12.11 23.06 9.90
N ASN A 66 13.20 23.36 9.20
CA ASN A 66 13.28 24.52 8.33
C ASN A 66 12.26 24.47 7.19
N GLU A 67 12.04 23.28 6.61
CA GLU A 67 11.08 23.07 5.53
C GLU A 67 9.62 23.10 5.99
N GLY A 68 9.30 22.52 7.15
CA GLY A 68 7.91 22.24 7.55
C GLY A 68 7.54 22.63 8.98
N GLY A 69 8.41 23.35 9.69
CA GLY A 69 8.24 23.72 11.09
C GLY A 69 7.98 22.51 11.99
N VAL A 70 7.09 22.69 12.96
CA VAL A 70 6.67 21.65 13.92
C VAL A 70 6.06 20.42 13.21
N ALA A 71 5.29 20.64 12.16
CA ALA A 71 4.68 19.56 11.37
C ALA A 71 5.74 18.74 10.60
N GLY A 72 6.85 19.38 10.22
CA GLY A 72 7.99 18.73 9.58
C GLY A 72 8.62 17.61 10.42
N LEU A 73 8.51 17.71 11.75
CA LEU A 73 9.09 16.77 12.73
C LEU A 73 8.14 15.63 13.14
N ALA A 74 6.89 15.64 12.68
CA ALA A 74 5.99 14.52 12.89
C ALA A 74 6.56 13.22 12.31
N THR A 75 6.27 12.10 12.97
CA THR A 75 6.62 10.78 12.42
C THR A 75 5.84 10.56 11.12
N ARG A 76 6.58 10.45 10.02
CA ARG A 76 6.01 10.17 8.69
C ARG A 76 6.05 8.66 8.48
N LYS A 77 4.97 8.12 7.92
CA LYS A 77 4.98 6.76 7.38
C LYS A 77 6.01 6.74 6.25
N ALA A 78 6.99 5.84 6.31
CA ALA A 78 7.94 5.69 5.23
C ALA A 78 7.16 5.41 3.93
N PRO A 79 7.56 6.00 2.79
CA PRO A 79 7.03 5.56 1.51
C PRO A 79 7.27 4.05 1.43
N GLY A 80 6.21 3.30 1.11
CA GLY A 80 6.32 1.85 0.98
C GLY A 80 7.35 1.47 -0.09
N PRO A 81 7.68 0.18 -0.21
CA PRO A 81 8.54 -0.30 -1.28
C PRO A 81 8.01 0.19 -2.64
N ARG A 82 8.91 0.66 -3.50
CA ARG A 82 8.56 1.13 -4.84
C ARG A 82 7.87 -0.03 -5.59
N THR A 83 6.71 0.23 -6.18
CA THR A 83 6.00 -0.78 -6.97
C THR A 83 6.81 -1.10 -8.21
N ILE A 84 7.02 -2.39 -8.49
CA ILE A 84 7.81 -2.87 -9.65
C ILE A 84 7.21 -2.34 -10.97
N LEU A 85 5.89 -2.26 -11.06
CA LEU A 85 5.19 -1.69 -12.20
C LEU A 85 4.92 -0.21 -11.96
N HIS A 86 5.35 0.63 -12.91
CA HIS A 86 4.95 2.03 -12.98
C HIS A 86 3.71 2.20 -13.88
N ASP A 87 3.17 3.40 -13.94
CA ASP A 87 1.88 3.63 -14.60
C ASP A 87 1.91 3.35 -16.10
N GLY A 88 3.02 3.67 -16.80
CA GLY A 88 3.22 3.23 -18.19
C GLY A 88 3.10 1.70 -18.39
N HIS A 89 3.70 0.88 -17.53
CA HIS A 89 3.54 -0.58 -17.60
C HIS A 89 2.08 -1.00 -17.37
N ARG A 90 1.37 -0.34 -16.43
CA ARG A 90 -0.05 -0.62 -16.17
C ARG A 90 -0.92 -0.30 -17.39
N HIS A 91 -0.67 0.81 -18.07
CA HIS A 91 -1.40 1.17 -19.29
C HIS A 91 -1.14 0.17 -20.42
N ALA A 92 0.11 -0.25 -20.61
CA ALA A 92 0.47 -1.24 -21.62
C ALA A 92 -0.17 -2.62 -21.33
N LEU A 93 -0.15 -3.05 -20.06
CA LEU A 93 -0.83 -4.27 -19.61
C LEU A 93 -2.32 -4.22 -19.90
N ALA A 94 -3.01 -3.11 -19.59
CA ALA A 94 -4.43 -2.97 -19.86
C ALA A 94 -4.72 -3.13 -21.35
N LYS A 95 -3.97 -2.43 -22.21
CA LYS A 95 -4.11 -2.50 -23.66
C LYS A 95 -3.93 -3.92 -24.19
N VAL A 96 -2.91 -4.64 -23.74
CA VAL A 96 -2.64 -6.01 -24.19
C VAL A 96 -3.70 -7.00 -23.72
N ILE A 97 -4.21 -6.83 -22.49
CA ILE A 97 -5.27 -7.68 -21.96
C ILE A 97 -6.57 -7.46 -22.74
N GLU A 98 -6.92 -6.20 -23.03
CA GLU A 98 -8.13 -5.83 -23.77
C GLU A 98 -8.08 -6.24 -25.25
N THR A 99 -6.92 -6.08 -25.90
CA THR A 99 -6.72 -6.51 -27.30
C THR A 99 -6.74 -8.05 -27.41
N GLY A 100 -6.37 -8.74 -26.34
CA GLY A 100 -6.22 -10.19 -26.33
C GLY A 100 -4.93 -10.66 -27.01
N PRO A 101 -4.60 -11.96 -26.88
CA PRO A 101 -3.36 -12.48 -27.46
C PRO A 101 -3.49 -12.71 -28.97
N ILE A 102 -2.45 -12.38 -29.70
CA ILE A 102 -2.28 -12.75 -31.10
C ILE A 102 -1.70 -14.17 -31.13
N ALA A 103 -2.49 -15.16 -31.53
CA ALA A 103 -2.09 -16.57 -31.45
C ALA A 103 -0.77 -16.88 -32.19
N ALA A 104 -0.54 -16.25 -33.34
CA ALA A 104 0.67 -16.45 -34.14
C ALA A 104 1.95 -15.89 -33.49
N VAL A 105 1.83 -14.85 -32.65
CA VAL A 105 2.98 -14.18 -32.02
C VAL A 105 3.18 -14.70 -30.59
N HIS A 106 2.10 -14.77 -29.82
CA HIS A 106 2.15 -15.09 -28.39
C HIS A 106 1.99 -16.58 -28.09
N GLY A 107 1.57 -17.40 -29.06
CA GLY A 107 1.40 -18.84 -28.89
C GLY A 107 0.27 -19.25 -27.91
N VAL A 108 -0.57 -18.31 -27.48
CA VAL A 108 -1.64 -18.55 -26.52
C VAL A 108 -2.99 -18.03 -27.03
N VAL A 109 -4.06 -18.76 -26.72
CA VAL A 109 -5.44 -18.38 -27.07
C VAL A 109 -6.05 -17.42 -26.04
N ARG A 110 -5.58 -17.47 -24.80
CA ARG A 110 -5.99 -16.57 -23.72
C ARG A 110 -4.78 -16.22 -22.88
N TRP A 111 -4.74 -14.99 -22.38
CA TRP A 111 -3.73 -14.59 -21.41
C TRP A 111 -3.89 -15.38 -20.10
N ARG A 112 -2.84 -16.11 -19.70
CA ARG A 112 -2.64 -16.54 -18.31
C ARG A 112 -1.70 -15.54 -17.66
N ILE A 113 -1.75 -15.43 -16.34
CA ILE A 113 -0.87 -14.52 -15.59
C ILE A 113 0.61 -14.84 -15.89
N ILE A 114 0.98 -16.11 -16.07
CA ILE A 114 2.36 -16.47 -16.41
C ILE A 114 2.77 -15.97 -17.80
N ASP A 115 1.84 -15.93 -18.76
CA ASP A 115 2.10 -15.43 -20.10
C ASP A 115 2.29 -13.91 -20.07
N LEU A 116 1.53 -13.20 -19.23
CA LEU A 116 1.70 -11.75 -19.01
C LEU A 116 3.00 -11.41 -18.26
N VAL A 117 3.47 -12.29 -17.37
CA VAL A 117 4.81 -12.15 -16.75
C VAL A 117 5.88 -12.24 -17.83
N GLN A 118 5.78 -13.23 -18.72
CA GLN A 118 6.75 -13.38 -19.81
C GLN A 118 6.68 -12.17 -20.76
N TRP A 119 5.49 -11.74 -21.15
CA TRP A 119 5.31 -10.57 -22.02
C TRP A 119 5.91 -9.29 -21.41
N LEU A 120 5.76 -9.07 -20.09
CA LEU A 120 6.38 -7.94 -19.40
C LEU A 120 7.92 -7.99 -19.42
N TRP A 121 8.49 -9.19 -19.36
CA TRP A 121 9.92 -9.38 -19.50
C TRP A 121 10.37 -9.08 -20.93
N ASP A 122 9.67 -9.64 -21.92
CA ASP A 122 10.06 -9.50 -23.33
C ASP A 122 9.94 -8.05 -23.83
N GLU A 123 8.91 -7.31 -23.39
CA GLU A 123 8.65 -5.93 -23.85
C GLU A 123 9.37 -4.86 -23.02
N PHE A 124 9.54 -5.07 -21.70
CA PHE A 124 10.04 -4.03 -20.77
C PHE A 124 11.21 -4.48 -19.88
N GLU A 125 11.70 -5.72 -19.99
CA GLU A 125 12.71 -6.31 -19.10
C GLU A 125 12.32 -6.25 -17.61
N VAL A 126 11.01 -6.26 -17.32
CA VAL A 126 10.50 -6.17 -15.95
C VAL A 126 10.32 -7.57 -15.37
N SER A 127 11.19 -7.92 -14.42
CA SER A 127 11.04 -9.16 -13.65
C SER A 127 10.00 -8.99 -12.54
N ILE A 128 8.89 -9.71 -12.64
CA ILE A 128 7.82 -9.72 -11.64
C ILE A 128 7.31 -11.14 -11.37
N SER A 129 7.02 -11.46 -10.11
CA SER A 129 6.45 -12.76 -9.77
C SER A 129 5.00 -12.88 -10.25
N LYS A 130 4.56 -14.10 -10.57
CA LYS A 130 3.16 -14.41 -10.92
C LYS A 130 2.18 -13.92 -9.85
N GLN A 131 2.55 -14.03 -8.57
CA GLN A 131 1.73 -13.58 -7.45
C GLN A 131 1.60 -12.06 -7.41
N ALA A 132 2.72 -11.34 -7.59
CA ALA A 132 2.74 -9.89 -7.62
C ALA A 132 1.93 -9.34 -8.80
N LEU A 133 2.12 -9.90 -10.00
CA LEU A 133 1.31 -9.51 -11.17
C LEU A 133 -0.17 -9.85 -10.95
N GLY A 134 -0.49 -11.00 -10.35
CA GLY A 134 -1.86 -11.36 -10.02
C GLY A 134 -2.53 -10.47 -8.97
N HIS A 135 -1.75 -9.84 -8.07
CA HIS A 135 -2.25 -8.82 -7.16
C HIS A 135 -2.47 -7.50 -7.91
N GLU A 136 -1.50 -7.10 -8.73
CA GLU A 136 -1.56 -5.88 -9.53
C GLU A 136 -2.80 -5.85 -10.43
N LEU A 137 -3.04 -6.93 -11.18
CA LEU A 137 -4.22 -7.05 -12.03
C LEU A 137 -5.54 -6.91 -11.25
N ARG A 138 -5.59 -7.39 -10.00
CA ARG A 138 -6.77 -7.22 -9.14
C ARG A 138 -6.96 -5.77 -8.70
N THR A 139 -5.87 -5.08 -8.39
CA THR A 139 -5.85 -3.65 -8.05
C THR A 139 -6.31 -2.81 -9.24
N MET A 140 -5.90 -3.19 -10.46
CA MET A 140 -6.37 -2.61 -11.72
C MET A 140 -7.83 -2.98 -12.09
N GLY A 141 -8.53 -3.78 -11.27
CA GLY A 141 -9.94 -4.14 -11.48
C GLY A 141 -10.17 -5.42 -12.27
N TYR A 142 -9.13 -6.05 -12.84
CA TYR A 142 -9.28 -7.30 -13.58
C TYR A 142 -9.62 -8.47 -12.65
N ARG A 143 -10.42 -9.39 -13.18
CA ARG A 143 -10.80 -10.64 -12.50
C ARG A 143 -10.61 -11.80 -13.46
N LYS A 144 -10.24 -12.96 -12.91
CA LYS A 144 -10.10 -14.18 -13.70
C LYS A 144 -11.48 -14.58 -14.22
N LEU A 145 -11.64 -14.54 -15.54
CA LEU A 145 -12.81 -15.13 -16.18
C LEU A 145 -12.65 -16.65 -16.15
N THR A 146 -13.49 -17.34 -15.38
CA THR A 146 -13.64 -18.79 -15.46
C THR A 146 -15.00 -19.08 -16.09
N ALA A 147 -15.04 -19.82 -17.19
CA ALA A 147 -16.28 -20.43 -17.65
C ALA A 147 -16.84 -21.29 -16.49
N ARG A 148 -18.15 -21.21 -16.25
CA ARG A 148 -18.79 -22.21 -15.37
C ARG A 148 -18.63 -23.58 -16.05
N PRO A 149 -18.17 -24.63 -15.35
CA PRO A 149 -18.05 -25.95 -15.96
C PRO A 149 -19.41 -26.38 -16.53
N HIS A 150 -19.50 -26.51 -17.86
CA HIS A 150 -20.63 -27.16 -18.52
C HIS A 150 -20.22 -28.59 -18.87
N HIS A 151 -20.99 -29.57 -18.37
CA HIS A 151 -20.78 -30.98 -18.65
C HIS A 151 -21.23 -31.29 -20.08
N ARG A 152 -20.41 -31.96 -20.89
CA ARG A 152 -20.69 -32.22 -22.32
C ARG A 152 -21.96 -33.05 -22.56
N GLY A 153 -22.40 -33.84 -21.58
CA GLY A 153 -23.65 -34.62 -21.65
C GLY A 153 -24.89 -33.89 -21.14
N GLN A 154 -24.82 -32.57 -20.91
CA GLN A 154 -25.93 -31.79 -20.40
C GLN A 154 -26.90 -31.41 -21.53
N GLN A 155 -27.95 -32.20 -21.73
CA GLN A 155 -29.04 -31.88 -22.66
C GLN A 155 -29.95 -30.80 -22.06
N PRO A 156 -30.30 -29.72 -22.79
CA PRO A 156 -31.20 -28.67 -22.30
C PRO A 156 -32.59 -29.20 -21.92
N ASP A 157 -33.05 -30.23 -22.63
CA ASP A 157 -34.37 -30.83 -22.44
C ASP A 157 -34.46 -31.59 -21.11
N ASP A 158 -33.39 -32.26 -20.70
CA ASP A 158 -33.31 -32.97 -19.41
C ASP A 158 -33.36 -32.02 -18.21
N ILE A 159 -32.81 -30.80 -18.36
CA ILE A 159 -32.88 -29.74 -17.34
C ILE A 159 -34.30 -29.23 -17.19
N ALA A 160 -35.04 -29.11 -18.30
CA ALA A 160 -36.42 -28.63 -18.29
C ALA A 160 -37.35 -29.63 -17.56
N VAL A 161 -37.11 -30.93 -17.75
CA VAL A 161 -37.82 -32.01 -17.04
C VAL A 161 -37.56 -31.98 -15.54
N PHE A 162 -36.30 -31.76 -15.11
CA PHE A 162 -35.96 -31.68 -13.69
C PHE A 162 -36.48 -30.42 -12.99
N LYS A 163 -36.69 -29.31 -13.72
CA LYS A 163 -37.06 -28.01 -13.13
C LYS A 163 -38.53 -27.87 -12.71
N LYS A 164 -39.40 -28.85 -12.97
CA LYS A 164 -40.83 -28.78 -12.61
C LYS A 164 -41.36 -30.13 -12.14
N SER A 165 -41.52 -30.31 -10.83
CA SER A 165 -42.63 -31.10 -10.22
C SER A 165 -42.48 -31.42 -8.72
N SER A 166 -41.36 -31.11 -8.05
CA SER A 166 -41.30 -31.31 -6.60
C SER A 166 -41.75 -30.06 -5.84
N ALA A 167 -42.91 -30.15 -5.18
CA ALA A 167 -43.24 -29.19 -4.13
C ALA A 167 -42.17 -29.26 -3.04
N PRO A 168 -41.70 -28.13 -2.46
CA PRO A 168 -40.74 -28.19 -1.37
C PRO A 168 -41.36 -28.93 -0.17
N VAL A 169 -40.89 -30.14 0.14
CA VAL A 169 -41.30 -30.92 1.34
C VAL A 169 -40.61 -30.41 2.61
N TRP A 170 -39.85 -29.31 2.52
CA TRP A 170 -39.16 -28.76 3.67
C TRP A 170 -40.13 -28.05 4.62
N ARG A 171 -40.41 -28.71 5.74
CA ARG A 171 -41.01 -28.06 6.92
C ARG A 171 -39.95 -27.18 7.57
N LYS A 172 -40.30 -25.94 7.90
CA LYS A 172 -39.46 -25.06 8.74
C LYS A 172 -39.11 -25.81 10.03
N SER A 173 -37.82 -25.94 10.33
CA SER A 173 -37.39 -26.39 11.65
C SER A 173 -37.88 -25.41 12.71
N ALA A 174 -38.24 -25.93 13.89
CA ALA A 174 -38.72 -25.12 15.00
C ALA A 174 -37.67 -24.07 15.43
N ARG A 175 -38.14 -23.02 16.12
CA ARG A 175 -37.32 -21.86 16.53
C ARG A 175 -35.97 -22.31 17.14
N PRO A 176 -34.86 -21.61 16.81
CA PRO A 176 -33.56 -21.95 17.37
C PRO A 176 -33.60 -21.89 18.90
N SER A 177 -32.99 -22.88 19.56
CA SER A 177 -32.83 -22.85 21.02
C SER A 177 -32.13 -21.56 21.46
N PRO A 178 -32.54 -20.94 22.59
CA PRO A 178 -31.91 -19.73 23.08
C PRO A 178 -30.41 -19.95 23.28
N LYS A 179 -29.59 -19.03 22.79
CA LYS A 179 -28.15 -19.02 23.06
C LYS A 179 -27.95 -19.02 24.58
N GLY A 180 -27.25 -20.04 25.10
CA GLY A 180 -26.82 -20.08 26.50
C GLY A 180 -26.10 -18.78 26.84
N ARG A 181 -26.50 -18.17 27.95
CA ARG A 181 -25.86 -16.97 28.49
C ARG A 181 -24.48 -17.34 29.05
N ALA A 182 -23.50 -16.51 28.69
CA ALA A 182 -22.20 -16.19 29.30
C ALA A 182 -21.51 -17.28 30.12
#